data_AF-A0A834E0U7-F1
#
_entry.id   AF-A0A834E0U7-F1
#
_cell.length_a   1.000
_cell.length_b   1.000
_cell.length_c   1.000
_cell.angle_alpha   90.00
_cell.angle_beta   90.00
_cell.angle_gamma   90.00
#
_symmetry.space_group_name_H-M   'P 1'
#
loop_
_entity.id
_entity.type
_entity.pdbx_description
1 polymer ?
#
loop_
_entity_poly.entity_id
_entity_poly.type
_entity_poly.pdbx_seq_one_letter_code
_entity_poly.pdbx_strand_id
1 'polypeptide(L)'
;METNENELTTVQNLWTTSKAVLRGKFIAMQAYLKKIETFQIINLILHLQELEEQKQTKARTSRRKKIVKIRTELNDMKTKRTTQKINKSRSWIFEKIYQIDKPLTRVIKKKRERTQINKVRNERGEITTDTTKIQRIVRNYYKQLHVRKFEDVGEMHTFLDKDVHSSHFYST
;
A
#
# COMPACT_ATOMS: atom_id res chain seq x y z
N MET A 1 43.39 0.08 3.20
CA MET A 1 42.44 -1.02 3.01
C MET A 1 42.99 -1.85 1.87
N GLU A 2 43.69 -2.94 2.19
CA GLU A 2 44.17 -3.89 1.19
C GLU A 2 43.00 -4.76 0.76
N THR A 3 42.61 -4.66 -0.51
CA THR A 3 41.58 -5.52 -1.11
C THR A 3 42.26 -6.79 -1.62
N ASN A 4 42.15 -7.86 -0.84
CA ASN A 4 42.48 -9.22 -1.27
C ASN A 4 41.40 -9.69 -2.26
N GLU A 5 41.70 -9.61 -3.55
CA GLU A 5 40.86 -10.14 -4.63
C GLU A 5 41.04 -11.67 -4.68
N ASN A 6 40.11 -12.39 -4.04
CA ASN A 6 40.00 -13.84 -4.18
C ASN A 6 38.77 -14.17 -5.03
N GLU A 7 38.90 -15.08 -6.01
CA GLU A 7 37.89 -15.52 -6.99
C GLU A 7 36.55 -16.01 -6.37
N LEU A 8 36.46 -16.15 -5.05
CA LEU A 8 35.25 -16.52 -4.29
C LEU A 8 34.38 -15.32 -3.83
N THR A 9 34.80 -14.07 -4.08
CA THR A 9 34.07 -12.87 -3.67
C THR A 9 33.09 -12.38 -4.74
N THR A 10 32.01 -13.13 -4.95
CA THR A 10 30.88 -12.63 -5.76
C THR A 10 30.27 -11.38 -5.11
N VAL A 11 29.89 -10.37 -5.90
CA VAL A 11 29.19 -9.14 -5.45
C VAL A 11 28.03 -9.44 -4.48
N GLN A 12 27.38 -10.58 -4.68
CA GLN A 12 26.33 -11.11 -3.80
C GLN A 12 26.81 -11.36 -2.36
N ASN A 13 28.00 -11.94 -2.17
CA ASN A 13 28.60 -12.22 -0.86
C ASN A 13 28.98 -10.93 -0.13
N LEU A 14 29.48 -9.92 -0.86
CA LEU A 14 29.73 -8.60 -0.28
C LEU A 14 28.40 -7.97 0.19
N TRP A 15 27.38 -7.97 -0.66
CA TRP A 15 26.07 -7.39 -0.33
C TRP A 15 25.38 -8.06 0.87
N THR A 16 25.40 -9.40 0.94
CA THR A 16 24.82 -10.14 2.07
C THR A 16 25.58 -9.84 3.37
N THR A 17 26.91 -9.81 3.32
CA THR A 17 27.77 -9.49 4.46
C THR A 17 27.53 -8.06 4.95
N SER A 18 27.54 -7.06 4.06
CA SER A 18 27.23 -5.67 4.41
C SER A 18 25.85 -5.52 5.03
N LYS A 19 24.84 -6.20 4.47
CA LYS A 19 23.47 -6.19 5.00
C LYS A 19 23.39 -6.80 6.40
N ALA A 20 24.12 -7.89 6.67
CA ALA A 20 24.18 -8.49 7.99
C ALA A 20 24.80 -7.55 9.04
N VAL A 21 25.91 -6.90 8.70
CA VAL A 21 26.57 -5.91 9.56
C VAL A 21 25.65 -4.73 9.88
N LEU A 22 25.00 -4.16 8.86
CA LEU A 22 24.06 -3.04 9.04
C LEU A 22 22.86 -3.44 9.92
N ARG A 23 22.30 -4.64 9.73
CA ARG A 23 21.24 -5.17 10.58
C ARG A 23 21.70 -5.30 12.03
N GLY A 24 22.89 -5.83 12.28
CA GLY A 24 23.47 -5.94 13.62
C GLY A 24 23.58 -4.58 14.31
N LYS A 25 24.13 -3.58 13.62
CA LYS A 25 24.23 -2.20 14.13
C LYS A 25 22.86 -1.58 14.42
N PHE A 26 21.90 -1.76 13.52
CA PHE A 26 20.54 -1.26 13.71
C PHE A 26 19.85 -1.90 14.92
N ILE A 27 19.98 -3.22 15.10
CA ILE A 27 19.41 -3.94 16.25
C ILE A 27 20.04 -3.42 17.55
N ALA A 28 21.36 -3.25 17.60
CA ALA A 28 22.06 -2.74 18.76
C ALA A 28 21.60 -1.31 19.13
N MET A 29 21.49 -0.42 18.15
CA MET A 29 20.98 0.95 18.35
C MET A 29 19.53 0.94 18.86
N GLN A 30 18.66 0.12 18.27
CA GLN A 30 17.27 0.00 18.70
C GLN A 30 17.14 -0.55 20.13
N ALA A 31 17.99 -1.50 20.52
CA ALA A 31 18.03 -2.02 21.89
C ALA A 31 18.49 -0.95 22.88
N TYR A 32 19.51 -0.17 22.53
CA TYR A 32 20.00 0.94 23.32
C TYR A 32 18.93 2.03 23.53
N LEU A 33 18.26 2.46 22.45
CA LEU A 33 17.17 3.45 22.54
C LEU A 33 16.03 2.95 23.43
N LYS A 34 15.62 1.68 23.27
CA LYS A 34 14.60 1.07 24.13
C LYS A 34 15.02 1.06 25.60
N LYS A 35 16.30 0.80 25.90
CA LYS A 35 16.84 0.85 27.26
C LYS A 35 16.75 2.25 27.85
N ILE A 36 17.14 3.28 27.09
CA ILE A 36 17.02 4.69 27.54
C ILE A 36 15.56 5.07 27.79
N GLU A 37 14.65 4.79 26.84
CA GLU A 37 13.23 5.12 27.01
C GLU A 37 12.63 4.43 28.24
N THR A 38 12.99 3.17 28.47
CA THR A 38 12.52 2.41 29.64
C THR A 38 13.06 3.01 30.94
N PHE A 39 14.34 3.40 30.96
CA PHE A 39 14.95 4.06 32.11
C PHE A 39 14.27 5.40 32.43
N GLN A 40 13.99 6.23 31.42
CA GLN A 40 13.28 7.49 31.58
C GLN A 40 11.87 7.29 32.17
N ILE A 41 11.11 6.32 31.67
CA ILE A 41 9.78 5.99 32.18
C ILE A 41 9.85 5.54 33.64
N ILE A 42 10.78 4.64 33.98
CA ILE A 42 10.95 4.14 35.35
C ILE A 42 11.31 5.29 36.30
N ASN A 43 12.23 6.16 35.89
CA ASN A 43 12.64 7.32 36.70
C ASN A 43 11.46 8.26 36.97
N LEU A 44 10.67 8.59 35.94
CA LEU A 44 9.47 9.42 36.09
C LEU A 44 8.42 8.79 37.01
N ILE A 45 8.24 7.46 36.94
CA ILE A 45 7.33 6.72 37.83
C ILE A 45 7.81 6.78 39.28
N LEU A 46 9.10 6.51 39.53
CA LEU A 46 9.67 6.56 40.88
C LEU A 46 9.56 7.97 41.48
N HIS A 47 9.89 9.00 40.71
CA HIS A 47 9.75 10.38 41.16
C HIS A 47 8.29 10.77 41.41
N LEU A 48 7.34 10.23 40.63
CA LEU A 48 5.92 10.43 40.88
C LEU A 48 5.49 9.79 42.21
N GLN A 49 5.94 8.56 42.49
CA GLN A 49 5.65 7.85 43.74
C GLN A 49 6.18 8.61 44.97
N GLU A 50 7.44 9.07 44.91
CA GLU A 50 8.04 9.87 45.98
C GLU A 50 7.24 11.16 46.27
N LEU A 51 6.79 11.85 45.21
CA LEU A 51 5.97 13.06 45.36
C LEU A 51 4.56 12.75 45.91
N GLU A 52 4.02 11.56 45.67
CA GLU A 52 2.73 11.13 46.20
C GLU A 52 2.82 10.73 47.68
N GLU A 53 3.89 10.07 48.11
CA GLU A 53 4.16 9.76 49.53
C GLU A 53 4.35 11.03 50.36
N GLN A 54 5.13 12.00 49.86
CA GLN A 54 5.31 13.30 50.52
C GLN A 54 4.03 14.15 50.62
N LYS A 55 2.95 13.80 49.89
CA LYS A 55 1.67 14.50 49.95
C LYS A 55 0.87 14.14 51.20
N GLN A 56 1.06 12.94 51.76
CA GLN A 56 0.38 12.51 53.00
C GLN A 56 0.87 13.27 54.24
N THR A 57 2.05 13.90 54.20
CA THR A 57 2.67 14.56 55.36
C THR A 57 2.51 16.09 55.39
N LYS A 58 2.57 16.81 54.25
CA LYS A 58 2.34 18.28 54.16
C LYS A 58 1.84 18.70 52.77
N ALA A 59 0.75 19.47 52.68
CA ALA A 59 0.21 19.98 51.42
C ALA A 59 0.95 21.24 50.91
N ARG A 60 1.53 21.21 49.70
CA ARG A 60 2.23 22.36 49.07
C ARG A 60 1.83 22.52 47.59
N THR A 61 1.40 23.71 47.18
CA THR A 61 0.92 24.00 45.81
C THR A 61 1.97 23.76 44.73
N SER A 62 3.25 23.99 45.02
CA SER A 62 4.38 23.70 44.11
C SER A 62 4.52 22.22 43.77
N ARG A 63 4.18 21.31 44.72
CA ARG A 63 4.24 19.87 44.50
C ARG A 63 3.16 19.39 43.54
N ARG A 64 1.93 19.93 43.66
CA ARG A 64 0.82 19.62 42.75
C ARG A 64 1.19 19.95 41.29
N LYS A 65 1.87 21.08 41.06
CA LYS A 65 2.37 21.46 39.72
C LYS A 65 3.38 20.45 39.16
N LYS A 66 4.31 19.95 39.98
CA LYS A 66 5.29 18.92 39.57
C LYS A 66 4.63 17.59 39.22
N ILE A 67 3.66 17.14 40.02
CA ILE A 67 2.89 15.91 39.76
C ILE A 67 2.16 16.00 38.41
N VAL A 68 1.47 17.12 38.15
CA VAL A 68 0.78 17.34 36.87
C VAL A 68 1.77 17.29 35.71
N LYS A 69 2.93 17.96 35.84
CA LYS A 69 3.98 17.95 34.80
C LYS A 69 4.50 16.54 34.49
N ILE A 70 4.78 15.72 35.51
CA ILE A 70 5.26 14.34 35.30
C ILE A 70 4.19 13.48 34.65
N ARG A 71 2.91 13.65 35.04
CA ARG A 71 1.79 12.93 34.43
C ARG A 71 1.58 13.31 32.97
N THR A 72 1.71 14.59 32.61
CA THR A 72 1.63 15.03 31.21
C THR A 72 2.78 14.44 30.39
N GLU A 73 4.00 14.46 30.91
CA GLU A 73 5.18 13.91 30.22
C GLU A 73 5.05 12.39 29.99
N LEU A 74 4.59 11.64 31.00
CA LEU A 74 4.30 10.21 30.87
C LEU A 74 3.22 9.93 29.80
N ASN A 75 2.18 10.76 29.74
CA ASN A 75 1.11 10.61 28.77
C ASN A 75 1.58 10.91 27.33
N ASP A 76 2.43 11.92 27.16
CA ASP A 76 3.04 12.26 25.88
C ASP A 76 3.95 11.14 25.37
N MET A 77 4.79 10.57 26.25
CA MET A 77 5.62 9.41 25.93
C MET A 77 4.77 8.20 25.52
N LYS A 78 3.67 7.92 26.25
CA LYS A 78 2.74 6.84 25.93
C LYS A 78 2.07 7.05 24.57
N THR A 79 1.67 8.28 24.28
CA THR A 79 1.04 8.67 23.02
C THR A 79 2.00 8.49 21.85
N LYS A 80 3.23 9.01 21.98
CA LYS A 80 4.30 8.85 20.98
C LYS A 80 4.57 7.37 20.66
N ARG A 81 4.67 6.53 21.68
CA ARG A 81 4.90 5.08 21.51
C ARG A 81 3.74 4.39 20.79
N THR A 82 2.51 4.77 21.11
CA THR A 82 1.31 4.26 20.45
C THR A 82 1.28 4.66 18.96
N THR A 83 1.53 5.93 18.67
CA THR A 83 1.62 6.45 17.28
C THR A 83 2.70 5.73 16.47
N GLN A 84 3.87 5.48 17.04
CA GLN A 84 4.93 4.72 16.38
C GLN A 84 4.51 3.28 16.03
N LYS A 85 3.79 2.59 16.95
CA LYS A 85 3.27 1.24 16.68
C LYS A 85 2.25 1.27 15.53
N ILE A 86 1.32 2.22 15.56
CA ILE A 86 0.33 2.40 14.50
C ILE A 86 1.02 2.65 13.15
N ASN A 87 2.03 3.52 13.12
CA ASN A 87 2.75 3.83 11.88
C ASN A 87 3.53 2.62 11.33
N LYS A 88 4.11 1.78 12.21
CA LYS A 88 4.73 0.52 11.79
C LYS A 88 3.71 -0.43 11.16
N SER A 89 2.55 -0.60 11.80
CA SER A 89 1.46 -1.42 11.25
C SER A 89 0.95 -0.88 9.91
N ARG A 90 0.77 0.43 9.78
CA ARG A 90 0.38 1.09 8.51
C ARG A 90 1.40 0.83 7.40
N SER A 91 2.70 1.00 7.70
CA SER A 91 3.77 0.73 6.74
C SER A 91 3.79 -0.74 6.30
N TRP A 92 3.56 -1.66 7.23
CA TRP A 92 3.51 -3.10 6.91
C TRP A 92 2.31 -3.45 6.01
N ILE A 93 1.13 -2.89 6.30
CA ILE A 93 -0.07 -3.08 5.46
C ILE A 93 0.18 -2.51 4.05
N PHE A 94 0.75 -1.32 3.95
CA PHE A 94 1.06 -0.68 2.67
C PHE A 94 1.99 -1.55 1.81
N GLU A 95 3.04 -2.12 2.40
CA GLU A 95 3.94 -3.02 1.68
C GLU A 95 3.22 -4.27 1.16
N LYS A 96 2.27 -4.82 1.93
CA LYS A 96 1.45 -5.96 1.51
C LYS A 96 0.48 -5.61 0.38
N ILE A 97 -0.18 -4.47 0.44
CA ILE A 97 -1.05 -3.97 -0.63
C ILE A 97 -0.23 -3.79 -1.91
N TYR A 98 0.92 -3.11 -1.83
CA TYR A 98 1.81 -2.90 -2.98
C TYR A 98 2.26 -4.20 -3.64
N GLN A 99 2.52 -5.26 -2.85
CA GLN A 99 2.86 -6.59 -3.38
C GLN A 99 1.69 -7.25 -4.13
N ILE A 100 0.44 -6.95 -3.76
CA ILE A 100 -0.79 -7.49 -4.39
C ILE A 100 -1.20 -6.67 -5.63
N ASP A 101 -1.00 -5.35 -5.60
CA ASP A 101 -1.40 -4.46 -6.70
C ASP A 101 -0.72 -4.85 -8.03
N LYS A 102 0.55 -5.28 -7.97
CA LYS A 102 1.32 -5.68 -9.15
C LYS A 102 0.72 -6.90 -9.88
N PRO A 103 0.49 -8.07 -9.23
CA PRO A 103 -0.18 -9.19 -9.88
C PRO A 103 -1.63 -8.85 -10.27
N LEU A 104 -2.36 -8.06 -9.47
CA LEU A 104 -3.72 -7.67 -9.78
C LEU A 104 -3.79 -6.84 -11.08
N THR A 105 -2.92 -5.85 -11.23
CA THR A 105 -2.80 -5.03 -12.45
C THR A 105 -2.50 -5.89 -13.68
N ARG A 106 -1.62 -6.90 -13.53
CA ARG A 106 -1.31 -7.84 -14.61
C ARG A 106 -2.53 -8.69 -15.00
N VAL A 107 -3.31 -9.15 -14.04
CA VAL A 107 -4.53 -9.94 -14.30
C VAL A 107 -5.58 -9.10 -15.02
N ILE A 108 -5.82 -7.86 -14.56
CA ILE A 108 -6.77 -6.94 -15.21
C ILE A 108 -6.33 -6.64 -16.65
N LYS A 109 -5.05 -6.34 -16.87
CA LYS A 109 -4.50 -6.10 -18.21
C LYS A 109 -4.69 -7.30 -19.13
N LYS A 110 -4.35 -8.52 -18.68
CA LYS A 110 -4.54 -9.74 -19.47
C LYS A 110 -6.01 -10.02 -19.80
N LYS A 111 -6.93 -9.73 -18.87
CA LYS A 111 -8.37 -9.87 -19.13
C LYS A 111 -8.81 -8.92 -20.24
N ARG A 112 -8.41 -7.64 -20.18
CA ARG A 112 -8.70 -6.65 -21.22
C ARG A 112 -8.13 -7.07 -22.58
N GLU A 113 -6.87 -7.49 -22.64
CA GLU A 113 -6.25 -7.95 -23.89
C GLU A 113 -6.95 -9.15 -24.53
N ARG A 114 -7.52 -10.06 -23.72
CA ARG A 114 -8.26 -11.24 -24.22
C ARG A 114 -9.66 -10.90 -24.72
N THR A 115 -10.36 -9.97 -24.07
CA THR A 115 -11.75 -9.64 -24.40
C THR A 115 -11.87 -8.51 -25.42
N GLN A 116 -10.86 -7.66 -25.56
CA GLN A 116 -10.91 -6.49 -26.42
C GLN A 116 -10.55 -6.84 -27.87
N ILE A 117 -11.44 -6.48 -28.79
CA ILE A 117 -11.18 -6.57 -30.22
C ILE A 117 -10.43 -5.30 -30.65
N ASN A 118 -9.11 -5.38 -30.72
CA ASN A 118 -8.25 -4.24 -31.07
C ASN A 118 -7.95 -4.11 -32.57
N LYS A 119 -8.20 -5.16 -33.36
CA LYS A 119 -7.97 -5.20 -34.80
C LYS A 119 -9.03 -6.06 -35.47
N VAL A 120 -9.58 -5.57 -36.57
CA VAL A 120 -10.50 -6.33 -37.44
C VAL A 120 -10.10 -6.15 -38.89
N ARG A 121 -10.25 -7.20 -39.69
CA ARG A 121 -10.06 -7.15 -41.15
C ARG A 121 -11.40 -6.84 -41.81
N ASN A 122 -11.45 -5.86 -42.69
CA ASN A 122 -12.66 -5.52 -43.44
C ASN A 122 -12.83 -6.45 -44.67
N GLU A 123 -13.98 -6.33 -45.35
CA GLU A 123 -14.31 -7.11 -46.56
C GLU A 123 -13.32 -6.90 -47.72
N ARG A 124 -12.61 -5.77 -47.75
CA ARG A 124 -11.56 -5.46 -48.73
C ARG A 124 -10.19 -6.03 -48.36
N GLY A 125 -10.08 -6.71 -47.22
CA GLY A 125 -8.84 -7.31 -46.73
C GLY A 125 -7.95 -6.38 -45.90
N GLU A 126 -8.33 -5.12 -45.70
CA GLU A 126 -7.56 -4.14 -44.93
C GLU A 126 -7.77 -4.34 -43.42
N ILE A 127 -6.68 -4.24 -42.66
CA ILE A 127 -6.73 -4.34 -41.19
C ILE A 127 -6.89 -2.95 -40.61
N THR A 128 -7.93 -2.74 -39.82
CA THR A 128 -8.16 -1.48 -39.09
C THR A 128 -8.04 -1.66 -37.58
N THR A 129 -7.41 -0.68 -36.93
CA THR A 129 -7.28 -0.54 -35.47
C THR A 129 -8.17 0.57 -34.91
N ASP A 130 -8.84 1.33 -35.78
CA ASP A 130 -9.69 2.45 -35.40
C ASP A 130 -10.96 1.93 -34.73
N THR A 131 -11.17 2.28 -33.46
CA THR A 131 -12.27 1.80 -32.63
C THR A 131 -13.63 2.04 -33.27
N THR A 132 -13.85 3.23 -33.86
CA THR A 132 -15.10 3.59 -34.53
C THR A 132 -15.35 2.74 -35.78
N LYS A 133 -14.30 2.46 -36.56
CA LYS A 133 -14.40 1.59 -37.74
C LYS A 133 -14.62 0.13 -37.33
N ILE A 134 -13.92 -0.36 -36.30
CA ILE A 134 -14.10 -1.70 -35.74
C ILE A 134 -15.55 -1.88 -35.27
N GLN A 135 -16.07 -0.95 -34.47
CA GLN A 135 -17.46 -0.98 -34.00
C GLN A 135 -18.45 -1.02 -35.17
N ARG A 136 -18.26 -0.18 -36.20
CA ARG A 136 -19.12 -0.18 -37.38
C ARG A 136 -19.06 -1.51 -38.14
N ILE A 137 -17.89 -2.09 -38.32
CA ILE A 137 -17.70 -3.39 -39.00
C ILE A 137 -18.39 -4.52 -38.22
N VAL A 138 -18.13 -4.62 -36.91
CA VAL A 138 -18.75 -5.63 -36.05
C VAL A 138 -20.27 -5.47 -36.05
N ARG A 139 -20.76 -4.23 -35.93
CA ARG A 139 -22.19 -3.91 -35.97
C ARG A 139 -22.84 -4.30 -37.30
N ASN A 140 -22.21 -4.01 -38.42
CA ASN A 140 -22.72 -4.38 -39.74
C ASN A 140 -22.72 -5.89 -39.95
N TYR A 141 -21.68 -6.59 -39.49
CA TYR A 141 -21.63 -8.05 -39.52
C TYR A 141 -22.79 -8.69 -38.74
N TYR A 142 -23.03 -8.24 -37.50
CA TYR A 142 -24.16 -8.72 -36.70
C TYR A 142 -25.51 -8.38 -37.34
N LYS A 143 -25.67 -7.18 -37.92
CA LYS A 143 -26.86 -6.81 -38.69
C LYS A 143 -27.11 -7.81 -39.81
N GLN A 144 -26.11 -8.08 -40.66
CA GLN A 144 -26.19 -9.03 -41.77
C GLN A 144 -26.52 -10.45 -41.31
N LEU A 145 -25.92 -10.91 -40.21
CA LEU A 145 -26.16 -12.24 -39.64
C LEU A 145 -27.59 -12.42 -39.13
N HIS A 146 -28.23 -11.34 -38.65
CA HIS A 146 -29.54 -11.36 -38.01
C HIS A 146 -30.69 -10.82 -38.88
N VAL A 147 -30.44 -10.39 -40.13
CA VAL A 147 -31.49 -9.94 -41.09
C VAL A 147 -32.62 -10.96 -41.27
N ARG A 148 -32.39 -12.24 -40.94
CA ARG A 148 -33.38 -13.31 -41.09
C ARG A 148 -34.16 -13.66 -39.82
N LYS A 149 -33.86 -13.06 -38.66
CA LYS A 149 -34.43 -13.45 -37.35
C LYS A 149 -35.11 -12.35 -36.55
N PHE A 150 -34.90 -11.07 -36.86
CA PHE A 150 -35.57 -9.96 -36.19
C PHE A 150 -36.39 -9.17 -37.20
N GLU A 151 -37.72 -9.20 -37.06
CA GLU A 151 -38.63 -8.38 -37.88
C GLU A 151 -38.60 -6.91 -37.45
N ASP A 152 -38.14 -6.59 -36.23
CA ASP A 152 -38.02 -5.22 -35.73
C ASP A 152 -36.56 -4.76 -35.56
N VAL A 153 -36.19 -3.73 -36.32
CA VAL A 153 -34.87 -3.08 -36.34
C VAL A 153 -34.63 -2.23 -35.08
N GLY A 154 -35.71 -1.82 -34.39
CA GLY A 154 -35.67 -0.97 -33.18
C GLY A 154 -35.09 -1.67 -31.96
N GLU A 155 -35.56 -2.88 -31.65
CA GLU A 155 -35.03 -3.70 -30.55
C GLU A 155 -33.52 -3.98 -30.71
N MET A 156 -33.06 -4.22 -31.94
CA MET A 156 -31.65 -4.48 -32.24
C MET A 156 -30.74 -3.28 -31.93
N HIS A 157 -31.21 -2.04 -32.16
CA HIS A 157 -30.43 -0.84 -31.86
C HIS A 157 -30.27 -0.66 -30.34
N THR A 158 -31.34 -0.89 -29.57
CA THR A 158 -31.31 -0.77 -28.10
C THR A 158 -30.46 -1.85 -27.41
N PHE A 159 -30.42 -3.07 -27.95
CA PHE A 159 -29.55 -4.14 -27.45
C PHE A 159 -28.07 -3.79 -27.59
N LEU A 160 -27.67 -3.30 -28.78
CA LEU A 160 -26.28 -2.93 -29.06
C LEU A 160 -25.81 -1.70 -28.28
N ASP A 161 -26.69 -0.75 -27.97
CA ASP A 161 -26.34 0.46 -27.22
C ASP A 161 -26.25 0.22 -25.70
N LYS A 162 -27.01 -0.75 -25.15
CA LYS A 162 -26.93 -1.16 -23.72
C LYS A 162 -25.59 -1.80 -23.36
N ASP A 163 -25.01 -2.62 -24.26
CA ASP A 163 -23.70 -3.25 -24.03
C ASP A 163 -22.54 -2.24 -24.05
N VAL A 164 -22.69 -1.13 -24.79
CA VAL A 164 -21.71 -0.04 -24.81
C VAL A 164 -21.67 0.69 -23.46
N HIS A 165 -22.83 0.90 -22.83
CA HIS A 165 -22.93 1.64 -21.56
C HIS A 165 -22.53 0.79 -20.32
N SER A 166 -22.66 -0.54 -20.39
CA SER A 166 -22.14 -1.45 -19.34
C SER A 166 -20.62 -1.36 -19.17
N SER A 167 -19.88 -0.93 -20.20
CA SER A 167 -18.42 -0.76 -20.15
C SER A 167 -17.95 0.48 -19.38
N HIS A 168 -18.81 1.47 -19.16
CA HIS A 168 -18.47 2.71 -18.44
C HIS A 168 -18.64 2.61 -16.92
N PHE A 169 -19.33 1.58 -16.41
CA PHE A 169 -19.51 1.39 -14.96
C PHE A 169 -18.30 0.79 -14.22
N TYR A 170 -17.22 0.45 -14.93
CA TYR A 170 -16.00 -0.12 -14.35
C TYR A 170 -14.75 0.76 -14.50
N SER A 171 -14.91 2.07 -14.75
CA SER A 171 -13.81 3.03 -14.64
C SER A 171 -13.99 3.96 -13.43
N THR A 172 -13.63 3.46 -12.26
CA THR A 172 -13.14 4.25 -11.12
C THR A 172 -12.12 3.38 -10.39
#